data_AF-A0A9P6YSD6-F1
#
_entry.id   AF-A0A9P6YSD6-F1
#
_cell.length_a   1.000
_cell.length_b   1.000
_cell.length_c   1.000
_cell.angle_alpha   90.00
_cell.angle_beta   90.00
_cell.angle_gamma   90.00
#
_symmetry.space_group_name_H-M   'P 1'
#
loop_
_entity.id
_entity.type
_entity.pdbx_description
1 polymer ?
#
loop_
_entity_poly.entity_id
_entity_poly.type
_entity_poly.pdbx_seq_one_letter_code
_entity_poly.pdbx_strand_id
1 'polypeptide(L)'
;MNPANEQNIIGEEEPFSMNLDVYLMSLCQEQGREVALTALLDFLKSWEDCNVGPTNANYEIDGIRRTREEYASIVIDNIDTMLTVTGIEKEREREQNDNWEIEDDLELLNNVEGLIQNQYKQYLEVLGEIVRLQELKEMLGDQIASNVTHWAHFKFKRPNATSESITIYTAAKQISLKTVVPGYTLHRNLTKKIRQNDPWARIRDDSTGGPGICNPQNQNESVTQSQASED
;
A
#
# COMPACT_ATOMS: atom_id res chain seq x y z
N MET A 1 38.90 46.14 12.19
CA MET A 1 39.57 44.92 12.70
C MET A 1 38.82 44.43 13.92
N ASN A 2 37.90 43.49 13.72
CA ASN A 2 37.75 42.20 14.41
C ASN A 2 36.33 41.67 14.14
N PRO A 3 36.19 40.52 13.46
CA PRO A 3 34.93 39.80 13.33
C PRO A 3 34.83 38.72 14.42
N ALA A 4 33.65 38.55 15.01
CA ALA A 4 33.15 37.32 15.64
C ALA A 4 31.95 37.69 16.52
N ASN A 5 30.74 37.21 16.18
CA ASN A 5 30.11 36.15 16.96
C ASN A 5 28.78 35.77 16.30
N GLU A 6 28.86 34.91 15.28
CA GLU A 6 27.76 34.01 14.92
C GLU A 6 27.91 32.78 15.83
N GLN A 7 27.03 32.63 16.81
CA GLN A 7 26.76 31.32 17.41
C GLN A 7 25.25 31.11 17.47
N ASN A 8 24.81 30.46 16.39
CA ASN A 8 23.69 29.54 16.30
C ASN A 8 23.48 28.79 17.63
N ILE A 9 22.38 29.06 18.33
CA ILE A 9 21.85 28.14 19.33
C ILE A 9 20.88 27.24 18.57
N ILE A 10 21.42 26.14 18.06
CA ILE A 10 20.65 25.00 17.56
C ILE A 10 19.97 24.41 18.79
N GLY A 11 18.64 24.45 18.81
CA GLY A 11 17.85 23.70 19.79
C GLY A 11 18.22 22.23 19.66
N GLU A 12 18.74 21.67 20.74
CA GLU A 12 18.92 20.23 20.85
C GLU A 12 17.52 19.61 20.78
N GLU A 13 17.18 19.05 19.61
CA GLU A 13 16.06 18.12 19.49
C GLU A 13 16.38 16.95 20.43
N GLU A 14 15.66 16.81 21.54
CA GLU A 14 15.77 15.63 22.36
C GLU A 14 15.45 14.41 21.47
N PRO A 15 16.38 13.44 21.37
CA PRO A 15 16.12 12.25 20.58
C PRO A 15 14.92 11.54 21.20
N PHE A 16 13.90 11.23 20.38
CA PHE A 16 12.74 10.47 20.79
C PHE A 16 13.20 9.17 21.47
N SER A 17 13.19 9.17 22.80
CA SER A 17 13.49 8.01 23.63
C SER A 17 12.16 7.53 24.16
N MET A 18 11.57 6.56 23.47
CA MET A 18 10.41 5.85 24.01
C MET A 18 10.90 5.04 25.20
N ASN A 19 10.71 5.59 26.40
CA ASN A 19 11.02 4.88 27.62
C ASN A 19 10.04 3.69 27.72
N LEU A 20 10.55 2.50 27.40
CA LEU A 20 9.76 1.27 27.34
C LEU A 20 9.06 0.99 28.67
N ASP A 21 9.71 1.31 29.80
CA ASP A 21 9.13 1.12 31.12
C ASP A 21 7.91 2.04 31.33
N VAL A 22 7.99 3.31 30.90
CA VAL A 22 6.87 4.26 30.96
C VAL A 22 5.70 3.81 30.10
N TYR A 23 5.97 3.30 28.89
CA TYR A 23 4.95 2.77 28.00
C TYR A 23 4.27 1.51 28.55
N LEU A 24 5.06 0.58 29.10
CA LEU A 24 4.52 -0.64 29.72
C LEU A 24 3.74 -0.32 31.00
N MET A 25 4.18 0.67 31.77
CA MET A 25 3.45 1.17 32.94
C MET A 25 2.08 1.73 32.56
N SER A 26 1.99 2.59 31.54
CA SER A 26 0.69 3.14 31.10
C SER A 26 -0.22 2.04 30.55
N LEU A 27 0.36 1.10 29.78
CA LEU A 27 -0.39 -0.02 29.20
C LEU A 27 -0.93 -0.97 30.28
N CYS A 28 -0.15 -1.26 31.32
CA CYS A 28 -0.59 -2.02 32.50
C CYS A 28 -1.74 -1.31 33.23
N GLN A 29 -1.67 0.02 33.40
CA GLN A 29 -2.71 0.81 34.09
C GLN A 29 -4.03 0.88 33.31
N GLU A 30 -3.96 1.09 31.98
CA GLU A 30 -5.12 1.36 31.15
C GLU A 30 -5.81 0.08 30.66
N GLN A 31 -5.02 -0.93 30.30
CA GLN A 31 -5.49 -2.11 29.56
C GLN A 31 -5.25 -3.42 30.32
N GLY A 32 -4.53 -3.35 31.43
CA GLY A 32 -4.28 -4.47 32.32
C GLY A 32 -3.01 -5.26 31.98
N ARG A 33 -2.52 -5.98 32.99
CA ARG A 33 -1.28 -6.77 33.00
C ARG A 33 -1.10 -7.65 31.77
N GLU A 34 -2.14 -8.37 31.36
CA GLU A 34 -2.08 -9.34 30.26
C GLU A 34 -1.81 -8.67 28.90
N VAL A 35 -2.34 -7.47 28.68
CA VAL A 35 -2.13 -6.71 27.45
C VAL A 35 -0.70 -6.18 27.39
N ALA A 36 -0.18 -5.67 28.51
CA ALA A 36 1.19 -5.21 28.60
C ALA A 36 2.21 -6.35 28.44
N LEU A 37 1.92 -7.52 29.03
CA LEU A 37 2.73 -8.72 28.83
C LEU A 37 2.79 -9.15 27.37
N THR A 38 1.65 -9.15 26.69
CA THR A 38 1.59 -9.48 25.26
C THR A 38 2.40 -8.48 24.42
N ALA A 39 2.25 -7.18 24.69
CA ALA A 39 2.99 -6.14 23.98
C ALA A 39 4.51 -6.25 24.17
N LEU A 40 4.97 -6.56 25.40
CA LEU A 40 6.38 -6.78 25.68
C LEU A 40 6.91 -8.02 24.95
N LEU A 41 6.15 -9.12 24.91
CA LEU A 41 6.55 -10.32 24.18
C LEU A 41 6.70 -10.08 22.67
N ASP A 42 5.75 -9.35 22.08
CA ASP A 42 5.79 -8.99 20.65
C ASP A 42 6.97 -8.06 20.34
N PHE A 43 7.26 -7.10 21.22
CA PHE A 43 8.42 -6.23 21.11
C PHE A 43 9.73 -7.01 21.17
N LEU A 44 9.90 -7.89 22.17
CA LEU A 44 11.11 -8.69 22.33
C LEU A 44 11.34 -9.61 21.13
N LYS A 45 10.27 -10.22 20.61
CA LYS A 45 10.33 -11.03 19.39
C LYS A 45 10.75 -10.22 18.17
N SER A 46 10.17 -9.03 17.97
CA SER A 46 10.57 -8.13 16.88
C SER A 46 12.04 -7.67 17.02
N TRP A 47 12.49 -7.47 18.25
CA TRP A 47 13.87 -7.06 18.55
C TRP A 47 14.89 -8.17 18.26
N GLU A 48 14.54 -9.43 18.58
CA GLU A 48 15.29 -10.63 18.22
C GLU A 48 15.40 -10.80 16.69
N ASP A 49 14.27 -10.70 15.99
CA ASP A 49 14.18 -10.89 14.54
C ASP A 49 14.98 -9.84 13.73
N CYS A 50 15.18 -8.65 14.29
CA CYS A 50 15.96 -7.57 13.67
C CYS A 50 17.49 -7.69 13.90
N ASN A 51 18.00 -8.73 14.59
CA ASN A 51 19.41 -8.86 15.00
C ASN A 51 19.96 -7.67 15.81
N VAL A 52 19.07 -6.86 16.40
CA VAL A 52 19.43 -5.77 17.32
C VAL A 52 19.58 -6.31 18.75
N GLY A 53 19.00 -7.48 19.04
CA GLY A 53 19.05 -8.17 20.32
C GLY A 53 20.18 -9.18 20.49
N PRO A 54 20.28 -9.78 21.69
CA PRO A 54 21.21 -10.86 21.95
C PRO A 54 20.96 -12.03 20.98
N THR A 55 22.03 -12.52 20.36
CA THR A 55 21.99 -13.56 19.31
C THR A 55 21.42 -14.90 19.79
N ASN A 56 21.31 -15.06 21.10
CA ASN A 56 20.59 -16.15 21.75
C ASN A 56 19.52 -15.51 22.63
N ALA A 57 18.26 -15.94 22.54
CA ALA A 57 17.10 -15.50 23.33
C ALA A 57 17.24 -15.83 24.84
N ASN A 58 18.33 -15.38 25.43
CA ASN A 58 18.71 -15.53 26.82
C ASN A 58 18.87 -14.13 27.40
N TYR A 59 17.92 -13.75 28.23
CA TYR A 59 17.92 -12.47 28.91
C TYR A 59 18.54 -12.64 30.29
N GLU A 60 19.39 -11.72 30.71
CA GLU A 60 20.04 -11.79 32.03
C GLU A 60 19.34 -10.85 33.01
N ILE A 61 18.81 -11.42 34.09
CA ILE A 61 18.31 -10.69 35.25
C ILE A 61 19.06 -11.24 36.46
N ASP A 62 19.72 -10.36 37.23
CA ASP A 62 20.45 -10.71 38.45
C ASP A 62 21.49 -11.84 38.30
N GLY A 63 22.16 -11.90 37.13
CA GLY A 63 23.16 -12.94 36.83
C GLY A 63 22.58 -14.30 36.43
N ILE A 64 21.26 -14.43 36.31
CA ILE A 64 20.57 -15.66 35.90
C ILE A 64 20.04 -15.49 34.48
N ARG A 65 20.33 -16.48 33.62
CA ARG A 65 19.77 -16.54 32.26
C ARG A 65 18.32 -17.01 32.29
N ARG A 66 17.45 -16.24 31.66
CA ARG A 66 16.00 -16.45 31.58
C ARG A 66 15.55 -16.54 30.14
N THR A 67 14.45 -17.27 29.92
CA THR A 67 13.76 -17.25 28.63
C THR A 67 13.06 -15.91 28.42
N ARG A 68 12.66 -15.61 27.19
CA ARG A 68 11.89 -14.41 26.84
C ARG A 68 10.62 -14.28 27.67
N GLU A 69 9.90 -15.38 27.84
CA GLU A 69 8.63 -15.43 28.59
C GLU A 69 8.84 -15.18 30.08
N GLU A 70 9.90 -15.73 30.66
CA GLU A 70 10.29 -15.49 32.05
C GLU A 70 10.72 -14.03 32.26
N TYR A 71 11.53 -13.50 31.34
CA TYR A 71 11.97 -12.11 31.37
C TYR A 71 10.79 -11.14 31.30
N ALA A 72 9.90 -11.32 30.32
CA ALA A 72 8.73 -10.47 30.14
C ALA A 72 7.80 -10.52 31.36
N SER A 73 7.60 -11.70 31.95
CA SER A 73 6.79 -11.84 33.16
C SER A 73 7.39 -11.09 34.35
N ILE A 74 8.71 -11.20 34.58
CA ILE A 74 9.39 -10.51 35.69
C ILE A 74 9.31 -8.98 35.52
N VAL A 75 9.51 -8.47 34.31
CA VAL A 75 9.42 -7.03 34.03
C VAL A 75 8.02 -6.50 34.31
N ILE A 76 6.99 -7.21 33.82
CA ILE A 76 5.59 -6.80 34.04
C ILE A 76 5.19 -6.93 35.51
N ASP A 77 5.64 -7.96 36.23
CA ASP A 77 5.34 -8.15 37.65
C ASP A 77 6.00 -7.06 38.51
N ASN A 78 7.21 -6.63 38.15
CA ASN A 78 7.88 -5.50 38.78
C ASN A 78 7.11 -4.20 38.52
N ILE A 79 6.65 -3.97 37.29
CA ILE A 79 5.82 -2.83 36.92
C ILE A 79 4.50 -2.84 37.70
N ASP A 80 3.80 -3.97 37.78
CA ASP A 80 2.55 -4.13 38.51
C ASP A 80 2.72 -3.88 40.02
N THR A 81 3.84 -4.34 40.59
CA THR A 81 4.22 -4.06 41.98
C THR A 81 4.49 -2.57 42.18
N MET A 82 5.24 -1.92 41.28
CA MET A 82 5.48 -0.48 41.33
C MET A 82 4.17 0.30 41.20
N LEU A 83 3.28 -0.07 40.29
CA LEU A 83 1.97 0.55 40.13
C LEU A 83 1.10 0.44 41.39
N THR A 84 1.18 -0.69 42.10
CA THR A 84 0.48 -0.88 43.37
C THR A 84 1.05 0.03 44.47
N VAL A 85 2.37 0.18 44.55
CA VAL A 85 3.04 1.07 45.53
C VAL A 85 2.79 2.54 45.20
N THR A 86 2.96 2.93 43.93
CA THR A 86 2.71 4.29 43.43
C THR A 86 1.23 4.65 43.49
N GLY A 87 0.30 3.69 43.39
CA GLY A 87 -1.13 3.92 43.61
C GLY A 87 -1.44 4.35 45.05
N ILE A 88 -0.80 3.71 46.04
CA ILE A 88 -0.93 4.04 47.47
C ILE A 88 -0.28 5.40 47.79
N GLU A 89 0.81 5.74 47.12
CA GLU A 89 1.49 7.05 47.27
C GLU A 89 0.74 8.18 46.56
N LYS A 90 0.20 7.95 45.35
CA LYS A 90 -0.63 8.91 44.62
C LYS A 90 -1.95 9.21 45.31
N GLU A 91 -2.55 8.26 46.03
CA GLU A 91 -3.73 8.53 46.86
C GLU A 91 -3.43 9.45 48.04
N ARG A 92 -2.19 9.46 48.55
CA ARG A 92 -1.74 10.44 49.57
C ARG A 92 -1.41 11.81 48.99
N GLU A 93 -0.90 11.89 47.76
CA GLU A 93 -0.51 13.14 47.12
C GLU A 93 -1.69 13.87 46.43
N ARG A 94 -2.67 13.12 45.90
CA ARG A 94 -3.91 13.67 45.29
C ARG A 94 -4.79 14.45 46.25
N GLU A 95 -4.63 14.28 47.57
CA GLU A 95 -5.34 15.11 48.55
C GLU A 95 -4.74 16.52 48.67
N GLN A 96 -3.58 16.81 48.06
CA GLN A 96 -2.89 18.09 48.25
C GLN A 96 -2.51 18.86 46.99
N ASN A 97 -2.55 18.28 45.78
CA ASN A 97 -2.17 19.02 44.58
C ASN A 97 -2.95 18.53 43.34
N ASP A 98 -3.22 19.48 42.43
CA ASP A 98 -3.51 19.26 41.00
C ASP A 98 -4.97 19.12 40.56
N ASN A 99 -5.53 20.26 40.13
CA ASN A 99 -6.75 20.31 39.30
C ASN A 99 -6.58 21.22 38.06
N TRP A 100 -5.39 21.78 37.80
CA TRP A 100 -5.21 22.78 36.73
C TRP A 100 -4.27 22.31 35.59
N GLU A 101 -3.24 21.51 35.87
CA GLU A 101 -2.32 20.99 34.82
C GLU A 101 -2.96 19.87 33.96
N ILE A 102 -3.86 19.08 34.54
CA ILE A 102 -4.56 17.99 33.85
C ILE A 102 -5.57 18.52 32.80
N GLU A 103 -6.12 19.73 33.02
CA GLU A 103 -7.15 20.30 32.14
C GLU A 103 -6.54 20.91 30.86
N ASP A 104 -5.36 21.54 30.97
CA ASP A 104 -4.59 22.06 29.82
C ASP A 104 -4.06 20.93 28.92
N ASP A 105 -3.61 19.81 29.50
CA ASP A 105 -3.15 18.64 28.75
C ASP A 105 -4.28 17.96 27.96
N LEU A 106 -5.50 17.95 28.51
CA LEU A 106 -6.68 17.43 27.83
C LEU A 106 -7.14 18.34 26.69
N GLU A 107 -7.03 19.66 26.83
CA GLU A 107 -7.33 20.59 25.73
C GLU A 107 -6.33 20.41 24.58
N LEU A 108 -5.04 20.30 24.88
CA LEU A 108 -4.01 20.05 23.87
C LEU A 108 -4.25 18.72 23.15
N LEU A 109 -4.55 17.65 23.90
CA LEU A 109 -4.86 16.34 23.33
C LEU A 109 -6.08 16.40 22.40
N ASN A 110 -7.18 17.01 22.84
CA ASN A 110 -8.38 17.17 22.01
C ASN A 110 -8.10 17.98 20.73
N ASN A 111 -7.26 19.01 20.81
CA ASN A 111 -6.87 19.80 19.64
C ASN A 111 -6.04 18.98 18.65
N VAL A 112 -5.10 18.17 19.15
CA VAL A 112 -4.29 17.27 18.32
C VAL A 112 -5.16 16.19 17.68
N GLU A 113 -6.07 15.57 18.43
CA GLU A 113 -7.03 14.59 17.90
C GLU A 113 -7.93 15.21 16.83
N GLY A 114 -8.45 16.42 17.05
CA GLY A 114 -9.22 17.17 16.07
C GLY A 114 -8.44 17.48 14.80
N LEU A 115 -7.15 17.83 14.93
CA LEU A 115 -6.27 18.05 13.79
C LEU A 115 -6.05 16.76 12.99
N ILE A 116 -5.79 15.63 13.67
CA ILE A 116 -5.60 14.32 13.03
C ILE A 116 -6.86 13.92 12.26
N GLN A 117 -8.04 14.04 12.88
CA GLN A 117 -9.31 13.74 12.24
C GLN A 117 -9.55 14.62 11.00
N ASN A 118 -9.26 15.92 11.10
CA ASN A 118 -9.40 16.84 9.98
C ASN A 118 -8.42 16.52 8.83
N GLN A 119 -7.17 16.21 9.14
CA GLN A 119 -6.17 15.81 8.15
C GLN A 119 -6.55 14.48 7.47
N TYR A 120 -7.06 13.51 8.23
CA TYR A 120 -7.54 12.26 7.67
C TYR A 120 -8.74 12.46 6.73
N LYS A 121 -9.66 13.37 7.08
CA LYS A 121 -10.77 13.73 6.20
C LYS A 121 -10.27 14.34 4.89
N GLN A 122 -9.33 15.29 4.95
CA GLN A 122 -8.72 15.88 3.75
C GLN A 122 -8.01 14.83 2.90
N TYR A 123 -7.33 13.86 3.53
CA TYR A 123 -6.71 12.73 2.84
C TYR A 123 -7.74 11.90 2.07
N LEU A 124 -8.90 11.58 2.68
CA LEU A 124 -9.98 10.86 2.00
C LEU A 124 -10.55 11.65 0.82
N GLU A 125 -10.68 12.97 0.95
CA GLU A 125 -11.12 13.85 -0.15
C GLU A 125 -10.13 13.79 -1.34
N VAL A 126 -8.82 13.84 -1.06
CA VAL A 126 -7.77 13.70 -2.08
C VAL A 126 -7.83 12.32 -2.75
N LEU A 127 -8.04 11.24 -1.99
CA LEU A 127 -8.22 9.90 -2.57
C LEU A 127 -9.42 9.86 -3.53
N GLY A 128 -10.53 10.49 -3.16
CA GLY A 128 -11.70 10.61 -4.04
C GLY A 128 -11.37 11.34 -5.34
N GLU A 129 -10.60 12.42 -5.27
CA GLU A 129 -10.18 13.18 -6.45
C GLU A 129 -9.25 12.36 -7.36
N ILE A 130 -8.33 11.56 -6.78
CA ILE A 130 -7.47 10.66 -7.56
C ILE A 130 -8.31 9.65 -8.36
N VAL A 131 -9.32 9.05 -7.73
CA VAL A 131 -10.23 8.11 -8.42
C VAL A 131 -10.96 8.82 -9.56
N ARG A 132 -11.54 9.99 -9.30
CA ARG A 132 -12.24 10.80 -10.31
C ARG A 132 -11.34 11.16 -11.50
N LEU A 133 -10.10 11.56 -11.24
CA LEU A 133 -9.11 11.87 -12.28
C LEU A 133 -8.73 10.63 -13.10
N GLN A 134 -8.63 9.47 -12.46
CA GLN A 134 -8.33 8.22 -13.14
C GLN A 134 -9.50 7.77 -14.04
N GLU A 135 -10.75 7.94 -13.60
CA GLU A 135 -11.95 7.71 -14.45
C GLU A 135 -11.99 8.67 -15.63
N LEU A 136 -11.76 9.96 -15.40
CA LEU A 136 -11.72 10.97 -16.46
C LEU A 136 -10.63 10.65 -17.50
N LYS A 137 -9.44 10.24 -17.03
CA LYS A 137 -8.34 9.80 -17.91
C LYS A 137 -8.74 8.60 -18.77
N GLU A 138 -9.45 7.61 -18.22
CA GLU A 138 -9.90 6.45 -18.99
C GLU A 138 -10.93 6.84 -20.06
N MET A 139 -11.91 7.68 -19.68
CA MET A 139 -12.92 8.25 -20.59
C MET A 139 -12.27 9.02 -21.75
N LEU A 140 -11.32 9.92 -21.44
CA LEU A 140 -10.57 10.67 -22.44
C LEU A 140 -9.76 9.73 -23.36
N GLY A 141 -9.18 8.67 -22.79
CA GLY A 141 -8.50 7.64 -23.57
C GLY A 141 -9.40 6.99 -24.62
N ASP A 142 -10.65 6.69 -24.28
CA ASP A 142 -11.64 6.12 -25.20
C ASP A 142 -12.06 7.13 -26.27
N GLN A 143 -12.29 8.39 -25.88
CA GLN A 143 -12.63 9.47 -26.81
C GLN A 143 -11.50 9.72 -27.81
N ILE A 144 -10.26 9.78 -27.36
CA ILE A 144 -9.09 9.92 -28.24
C ILE A 144 -9.00 8.74 -29.19
N ALA A 145 -9.16 7.50 -28.70
CA ALA A 145 -9.13 6.32 -29.56
C ALA A 145 -10.23 6.34 -30.64
N SER A 146 -11.44 6.78 -30.30
CA SER A 146 -12.55 6.96 -31.25
C SER A 146 -12.23 8.03 -32.29
N ASN A 147 -11.78 9.21 -31.85
CA ASN A 147 -11.45 10.32 -32.74
C ASN A 147 -10.28 9.99 -33.67
N VAL A 148 -9.27 9.27 -33.18
CA VAL A 148 -8.15 8.80 -34.01
C VAL A 148 -8.62 7.78 -35.05
N THR A 149 -9.56 6.90 -34.71
CA THR A 149 -10.17 5.98 -35.68
C THR A 149 -10.91 6.76 -36.76
N HIS A 150 -11.81 7.68 -36.39
CA HIS A 150 -12.54 8.51 -37.36
C HIS A 150 -11.61 9.33 -38.25
N TRP A 151 -10.64 10.03 -37.65
CA TRP A 151 -9.63 10.80 -38.37
C TRP A 151 -8.86 9.93 -39.38
N ALA A 152 -8.47 8.72 -38.99
CA ALA A 152 -7.78 7.80 -39.89
C ALA A 152 -8.69 7.35 -41.05
N HIS A 153 -9.96 7.07 -40.78
CA HIS A 153 -10.92 6.68 -41.81
C HIS A 153 -11.25 7.79 -42.81
N PHE A 154 -11.16 9.06 -42.38
CA PHE A 154 -11.26 10.21 -43.29
C PHE A 154 -9.99 10.46 -44.10
N LYS A 155 -8.81 10.26 -43.48
CA LYS A 155 -7.52 10.61 -44.09
C LYS A 155 -6.98 9.54 -45.03
N PHE A 156 -7.19 8.27 -44.72
CA PHE A 156 -6.59 7.14 -45.43
C PHE A 156 -7.63 6.34 -46.21
N LYS A 157 -7.18 5.69 -47.28
CA LYS A 157 -8.01 4.70 -47.98
C LYS A 157 -8.10 3.44 -47.14
N ARG A 158 -9.29 2.84 -47.11
CA ARG A 158 -9.53 1.55 -46.43
C ARG A 158 -8.56 0.49 -46.99
N PRO A 159 -7.81 -0.23 -46.13
CA PRO A 159 -6.93 -1.29 -46.58
C PRO A 159 -7.73 -2.48 -47.12
N ASN A 160 -7.09 -3.25 -48.02
CA ASN A 160 -7.59 -4.56 -48.43
C ASN A 160 -7.46 -5.56 -47.27
N ALA A 161 -8.21 -6.65 -47.32
CA ALA A 161 -8.19 -7.69 -46.27
C ALA A 161 -6.89 -8.53 -46.24
N THR A 162 -5.80 -8.07 -46.86
CA THR A 162 -4.50 -8.73 -46.83
C THR A 162 -3.66 -8.20 -45.67
N SER A 163 -2.92 -9.09 -45.01
CA SER A 163 -2.03 -8.74 -43.88
C SER A 163 -1.04 -7.62 -44.25
N GLU A 164 -0.49 -7.66 -45.47
CA GLU A 164 0.40 -6.64 -45.99
C GLU A 164 -0.29 -5.26 -46.10
N SER A 165 -1.50 -5.20 -46.67
CA SER A 165 -2.24 -3.94 -46.83
C SER A 165 -2.62 -3.33 -45.48
N ILE A 166 -3.00 -4.16 -44.50
CA ILE A 166 -3.32 -3.72 -43.14
C ILE A 166 -2.07 -3.20 -42.43
N THR A 167 -0.93 -3.84 -42.62
CA THR A 167 0.36 -3.43 -42.05
C THR A 167 0.80 -2.09 -42.59
N ILE A 168 0.73 -1.89 -43.92
CA ILE A 168 1.05 -0.62 -44.58
C ILE A 168 0.13 0.51 -44.06
N TYR A 169 -1.18 0.25 -43.98
CA TYR A 169 -2.15 1.20 -43.43
C TYR A 169 -1.81 1.58 -41.99
N THR A 170 -1.52 0.59 -41.14
CA THR A 170 -1.23 0.81 -39.71
C THR A 170 0.06 1.62 -39.54
N ALA A 171 1.10 1.32 -40.31
CA ALA A 171 2.35 2.06 -40.30
C ALA A 171 2.16 3.51 -40.75
N ALA A 172 1.45 3.75 -41.86
CA ALA A 172 1.15 5.09 -42.37
C ALA A 172 0.31 5.91 -41.37
N LYS A 173 -0.71 5.28 -40.77
CA LYS A 173 -1.52 5.87 -39.69
C LYS A 173 -0.64 6.27 -38.52
N GLN A 174 0.24 5.38 -38.05
CA GLN A 174 1.11 5.65 -36.91
C GLN A 174 2.09 6.79 -37.17
N ILE A 175 2.73 6.82 -38.35
CA ILE A 175 3.65 7.91 -38.74
C ILE A 175 2.91 9.25 -38.77
N SER A 176 1.73 9.29 -39.40
CA SER A 176 0.93 10.52 -39.46
C SER A 176 0.36 10.92 -38.11
N LEU A 177 0.03 9.98 -37.24
CA LEU A 177 -0.54 10.29 -35.93
C LEU A 177 0.51 10.92 -35.01
N LYS A 178 1.78 10.50 -35.12
CA LYS A 178 2.89 11.12 -34.38
C LYS A 178 3.08 12.60 -34.69
N THR A 179 2.62 13.08 -35.85
CA THR A 179 2.69 14.52 -36.19
C THR A 179 1.52 15.31 -35.61
N VAL A 180 0.34 14.68 -35.45
CA VAL A 180 -0.85 15.32 -34.86
C VAL A 180 -0.82 15.31 -33.35
N VAL A 181 -0.38 14.19 -32.76
CA VAL A 181 -0.28 14.00 -31.30
C VAL A 181 1.12 13.51 -30.96
N PRO A 182 2.12 14.40 -30.87
CA PRO A 182 3.48 14.01 -30.49
C PRO A 182 3.51 13.32 -29.13
N GLY A 183 4.33 12.28 -28.99
CA GLY A 183 4.55 11.61 -27.70
C GLY A 183 3.45 10.66 -27.22
N TYR A 184 2.34 10.50 -27.95
CA TYR A 184 1.25 9.59 -27.52
C TYR A 184 1.71 8.13 -27.31
N THR A 185 2.78 7.72 -27.99
CA THR A 185 3.39 6.38 -27.87
C THR A 185 4.02 6.12 -26.50
N LEU A 186 4.32 7.16 -25.72
CA LEU A 186 4.80 7.03 -24.34
C LEU A 186 3.71 6.47 -23.42
N HIS A 187 2.44 6.68 -23.77
CA HIS A 187 1.30 6.19 -23.02
C HIS A 187 0.86 4.83 -23.57
N ARG A 188 1.36 3.75 -22.96
CA ARG A 188 1.08 2.36 -23.37
C ARG A 188 -0.42 2.05 -23.45
N ASN A 189 -1.20 2.46 -22.45
CA ASN A 189 -2.65 2.21 -22.40
C ASN A 189 -3.38 2.92 -23.55
N LEU A 190 -3.05 4.19 -23.81
CA LEU A 190 -3.64 4.95 -24.90
C LEU A 190 -3.29 4.35 -26.27
N THR A 191 -2.02 3.97 -26.45
CA THR A 191 -1.56 3.31 -27.69
C THR A 191 -2.31 2.00 -27.94
N LYS A 192 -2.52 1.21 -26.88
CA LYS A 192 -3.30 -0.03 -26.94
C LYS A 192 -4.76 0.26 -27.33
N LYS A 193 -5.43 1.22 -26.69
CA LYS A 193 -6.81 1.62 -27.01
C LYS A 193 -6.95 2.06 -28.48
N ILE A 194 -6.06 2.93 -28.96
CA ILE A 194 -6.05 3.40 -30.36
C ILE A 194 -5.92 2.25 -31.35
N ARG A 195 -5.07 1.25 -31.07
CA ARG A 195 -4.89 0.09 -31.94
C ARG A 195 -6.11 -0.82 -31.92
N GLN A 196 -6.67 -1.08 -30.75
CA GLN A 196 -7.80 -1.99 -30.58
C GLN A 196 -9.09 -1.41 -31.14
N ASN A 197 -9.30 -0.09 -31.04
CA ASN A 197 -10.55 0.55 -31.45
C ASN A 197 -10.70 0.72 -32.98
N ASP A 198 -9.67 0.46 -33.78
CA ASP A 198 -9.74 0.62 -35.24
C ASP A 198 -10.11 -0.70 -35.93
N PRO A 199 -11.32 -0.82 -36.52
CA PRO A 199 -11.74 -2.04 -37.18
C PRO A 199 -10.98 -2.32 -38.48
N TRP A 200 -10.38 -1.32 -39.14
CA TRP A 200 -9.60 -1.51 -40.37
C TRP A 200 -8.21 -2.09 -40.09
N ALA A 201 -7.72 -1.95 -38.86
CA ALA A 201 -6.43 -2.47 -38.42
C ALA A 201 -6.50 -3.94 -37.94
N ARG A 202 -7.67 -4.58 -38.00
CA ARG A 202 -7.88 -5.97 -37.58
C ARG A 202 -7.86 -6.90 -38.79
N ILE A 203 -7.00 -7.91 -38.75
CA ILE A 203 -7.08 -9.05 -39.66
C ILE A 203 -8.34 -9.82 -39.25
N ARG A 204 -9.27 -10.05 -40.18
CA ARG A 204 -10.42 -10.94 -39.95
C ARG A 204 -9.94 -12.39 -40.06
N ASP A 205 -9.18 -12.83 -39.08
CA ASP A 205 -8.93 -14.24 -38.83
C ASP A 205 -9.49 -14.53 -37.44
N ASP A 206 -10.52 -15.38 -37.44
CA ASP A 206 -11.22 -16.01 -36.33
C ASP A 206 -11.70 -15.12 -35.18
N SER A 207 -13.02 -15.10 -35.02
CA SER A 207 -13.68 -15.05 -33.71
C SER A 207 -13.05 -16.11 -32.81
N THR A 208 -11.94 -15.76 -32.17
CA THR A 208 -11.40 -16.49 -31.04
C THR A 208 -12.41 -16.29 -29.93
N GLY A 209 -13.29 -17.30 -29.79
CA GLY A 209 -13.86 -17.61 -28.50
C GLY A 209 -12.76 -17.48 -27.46
N GLY A 210 -13.06 -16.81 -26.35
CA GLY A 210 -12.19 -16.82 -25.18
C GLY A 210 -11.78 -18.27 -24.86
N PRO A 211 -10.63 -18.49 -24.20
CA PRO A 211 -10.10 -19.82 -23.96
C PRO A 211 -11.17 -20.71 -23.32
N GLY A 212 -11.80 -21.53 -24.16
CA GLY A 212 -12.69 -22.60 -23.74
C GLY A 212 -11.79 -23.63 -23.09
N ILE A 213 -11.99 -23.85 -21.80
CA ILE A 213 -11.37 -24.93 -21.05
C ILE A 213 -11.68 -26.22 -21.82
N CYS A 214 -10.66 -26.82 -22.45
CA CYS A 214 -10.76 -28.13 -23.07
C CYS A 214 -11.14 -29.13 -21.97
N ASN A 215 -12.38 -29.60 -21.97
CA ASN A 215 -12.82 -30.67 -21.09
C ASN A 215 -12.37 -32.00 -21.72
N PRO A 216 -11.44 -32.77 -21.13
CA PRO A 216 -10.94 -34.01 -21.69
C PRO A 216 -11.90 -35.16 -21.34
N GLN A 217 -13.16 -35.06 -21.78
CA GLN A 217 -14.14 -36.14 -21.65
C GLN A 217 -15.01 -36.14 -22.91
N ASN A 218 -14.43 -36.63 -24.00
CA ASN A 218 -15.13 -37.36 -25.08
C ASN A 218 -14.11 -37.84 -26.12
N GLN A 219 -13.10 -38.57 -25.65
CA GLN A 219 -12.38 -39.54 -26.47
C GLN A 219 -12.79 -40.92 -25.99
N ASN A 220 -13.91 -41.41 -26.51
CA ASN A 220 -14.23 -42.83 -26.60
C ASN A 220 -15.44 -42.96 -27.52
N GLU A 221 -15.17 -43.05 -28.82
CA GLU A 221 -15.89 -43.93 -29.74
C GLU A 221 -15.06 -44.04 -31.02
N SER A 222 -14.03 -44.86 -30.92
CA SER A 222 -13.31 -45.38 -32.08
C SER A 222 -14.13 -46.50 -32.72
N VAL A 223 -14.52 -46.25 -33.97
CA VAL A 223 -14.31 -47.10 -35.16
C VAL A 223 -14.62 -48.61 -35.04
N THR A 224 -15.61 -49.07 -35.82
CA THR A 224 -15.64 -50.46 -36.33
C THR A 224 -15.89 -50.48 -37.84
N GLN A 225 -14.80 -50.72 -38.58
CA GLN A 225 -14.59 -51.60 -39.73
C GLN A 225 -15.39 -51.47 -41.05
N SER A 226 -14.65 -51.02 -42.07
CA SER A 226 -14.37 -51.63 -43.38
C SER A 226 -15.17 -52.86 -43.87
N GLN A 227 -15.67 -52.82 -45.11
CA GLN A 227 -15.15 -53.56 -46.29
C GLN A 227 -16.16 -53.58 -47.46
N ALA A 228 -15.67 -53.21 -48.67
CA ALA A 228 -15.80 -53.90 -49.97
C ALA A 228 -17.24 -54.18 -50.54
N SER A 229 -17.59 -54.06 -51.83
CA SER A 229 -16.87 -54.25 -53.09
C SER A 229 -17.65 -53.62 -54.26
N GLU A 230 -16.94 -53.40 -55.37
CA GLU A 230 -17.32 -53.58 -56.81
C GLU A 230 -18.81 -53.80 -57.17
N ASP A 231 -19.42 -52.86 -57.90
CA ASP A 231 -19.64 -52.82 -59.38
C ASP A 231 -20.47 -51.56 -59.76
#